data_AF-A0A4R5EKP7-F1
#
_entry.id   AF-A0A4R5EKP7-F1
#
_cell.length_a   1.000
_cell.length_b   1.000
_cell.length_c   1.000
_cell.angle_alpha   90.00
_cell.angle_beta   90.00
_cell.angle_gamma   90.00
#
_symmetry.space_group_name_H-M   'P 1'
#
loop_
_entity.id
_entity.type
_entity.pdbx_description
1 polymer ?
#
loop_
_entity_poly.entity_id
_entity_poly.type
_entity_poly.pdbx_seq_one_letter_code
_entity_poly.pdbx_strand_id
1 'polypeptide(L)' 'MKGLDDNAARSNPIDVVLVGGPDDLPAAARRMRAPAAGETIKIPHRGGYEHFERDRRIGRPDEQETPVFRWTMRTKIAE' A
#
# COMPACT_ATOMS: atom_id res chain seq x y z
N MET A 1 1.14 -15.57 13.80
CA MET A 1 1.91 -14.63 12.95
C MET A 1 1.90 -15.22 11.53
N LYS A 2 0.83 -14.96 10.76
CA LYS A 2 0.58 -15.64 9.47
C LYS A 2 1.23 -14.83 8.36
N GLY A 3 2.05 -15.50 7.55
CA GLY A 3 3.03 -14.95 6.61
C GLY A 3 2.57 -13.73 5.82
N LEU A 4 3.32 -12.65 5.97
CA LEU A 4 3.71 -11.88 4.79
C LEU A 4 4.71 -12.78 4.06
N ASP A 5 4.24 -13.46 3.03
CA ASP A 5 4.99 -13.79 1.83
C ASP A 5 6.50 -13.49 1.94
N ASP A 6 7.31 -14.50 2.28
CA ASP A 6 8.77 -14.39 2.42
C ASP A 6 9.47 -13.82 1.15
N ASN A 7 8.76 -13.78 0.03
CA ASN A 7 9.20 -13.15 -1.23
C ASN A 7 9.06 -11.62 -1.24
N ALA A 8 8.04 -11.06 -0.57
CA ALA A 8 7.91 -9.61 -0.39
C ALA A 8 9.02 -9.07 0.51
N ALA A 9 9.40 -9.82 1.55
CA ALA A 9 10.50 -9.45 2.45
C ALA A 9 11.89 -9.40 1.78
N ARG A 10 12.10 -10.15 0.68
CA ARG A 10 13.36 -10.18 -0.09
C ARG A 10 13.42 -9.16 -1.23
N SER A 11 12.33 -8.46 -1.51
CA SER A 11 12.28 -7.45 -2.57
C SER A 11 12.80 -6.11 -2.05
N ASN A 12 13.66 -5.45 -2.84
CA ASN A 12 14.17 -4.13 -2.46
C ASN A 12 12.98 -3.15 -2.33
N PRO A 13 12.88 -2.41 -1.21
CA PRO A 13 11.77 -1.50 -1.00
C PRO A 13 11.88 -0.32 -1.96
N ILE A 14 10.77 0.00 -2.62
CA ILE A 14 10.65 1.11 -3.59
C ILE A 14 9.67 2.15 -3.05
N ASP A 15 9.81 3.39 -3.52
CA ASP A 15 8.84 4.44 -3.25
C ASP A 15 7.50 4.11 -3.91
N VAL A 16 6.42 4.33 -3.17
CA VAL A 16 5.04 4.13 -3.63
C VAL A 16 4.16 5.29 -3.18
N VAL A 17 3.08 5.53 -3.92
CA VAL A 17 2.08 6.57 -3.63
C VAL A 17 0.74 5.94 -3.30
N LEU A 18 0.10 6.40 -2.22
CA LEU A 18 -1.25 6.00 -1.83
C LEU A 18 -2.26 7.07 -2.22
N VAL A 19 -3.32 6.66 -2.92
CA VAL A 19 -4.38 7.55 -3.45
C VAL A 19 -5.74 7.16 -2.87
N GLY A 20 -6.54 8.18 -2.53
CA GLY A 20 -7.85 8.00 -1.88
C GLY A 20 -7.73 7.81 -0.37
N GLY A 21 -8.68 7.06 0.18
CA GLY A 21 -8.76 6.77 1.61
C GLY A 21 -9.19 7.98 2.45
N PRO A 22 -9.09 7.86 3.79
CA PRO A 22 -9.50 8.91 4.71
C PRO A 22 -8.71 10.21 4.48
N ASP A 23 -9.38 11.36 4.57
CA ASP A 23 -8.74 12.68 4.43
C ASP A 23 -7.75 12.95 5.56
N ASP A 24 -8.01 12.40 6.75
CA ASP A 24 -7.17 12.51 7.94
C ASP A 24 -5.97 11.55 7.95
N LEU A 25 -5.74 10.79 6.87
CA LEU A 25 -4.55 9.98 6.73
C LEU A 25 -3.31 10.88 6.58
N PRO A 26 -2.26 10.69 7.40
CA PRO A 26 -1.07 11.56 7.37
C PRO A 26 -0.43 11.65 5.99
N ALA A 27 0.01 12.85 5.59
CA ALA A 27 0.69 13.05 4.30
C ALA A 27 1.95 12.16 4.16
N ALA A 28 2.67 11.94 5.25
CA ALA A 28 3.82 11.04 5.30
C ALA A 28 3.46 9.56 5.06
N ALA A 29 2.21 9.15 5.32
CA ALA A 29 1.74 7.81 4.99
C ALA A 29 1.37 7.67 3.50
N ARG A 30 1.04 8.79 2.83
CA ARG A 30 0.66 8.80 1.40
C ARG A 30 1.84 8.58 0.47
N ARG A 31 3.08 8.73 0.94
CA ARG A 31 4.32 8.41 0.21
C ARG A 31 5.24 7.63 1.13
N MET A 32 5.46 6.36 0.84
CA MET A 32 6.26 5.49 1.70
C MET A 32 7.07 4.50 0.87
N ARG A 33 8.02 3.81 1.52
CA ARG A 33 8.71 2.68 0.91
C ARG A 33 8.01 1.36 1.25
N ALA A 34 7.75 0.56 0.24
CA ALA A 34 7.11 -0.75 0.37
C ALA A 34 7.83 -1.79 -0.51
N PRO A 35 7.71 -3.10 -0.20
CA PRO A 35 8.22 -4.16 -1.06
C PRO A 35 7.76 -4.01 -2.52
N ALA A 36 8.70 -4.08 -3.46
CA ALA A 36 8.38 -3.96 -4.89
C ALA A 36 7.40 -5.03 -5.40
N ALA A 37 7.41 -6.22 -4.78
CA ALA A 37 6.52 -7.33 -5.10
C ALA A 37 5.16 -7.27 -4.38
N GLY A 38 4.89 -6.24 -3.56
CA GLY A 38 3.64 -6.12 -2.82
C GLY A 38 2.47 -5.76 -3.72
N GLU A 39 1.34 -6.45 -3.53
CA GLU A 39 0.06 -6.16 -4.22
C GLU A 39 -0.93 -5.39 -3.34
N THR A 40 -0.69 -5.38 -2.02
CA THR A 40 -1.57 -4.74 -1.05
C THR A 40 -0.77 -4.08 0.06
N ILE A 41 -1.17 -2.87 0.44
CA ILE A 41 -0.65 -2.13 1.59
C ILE A 41 -1.78 -1.94 2.59
N LYS A 42 -1.52 -2.25 3.86
CA LYS A 42 -2.47 -2.06 4.96
C LYS A 42 -1.90 -1.06 5.95
N ILE A 43 -2.63 0.04 6.19
CA ILE A 43 -2.23 1.05 7.15
C ILE A 43 -3.14 0.99 8.38
N PRO A 44 -2.59 0.78 9.59
CA PRO A 44 -3.35 0.93 10.82
C PRO A 44 -3.86 2.36 10.96
N HIS A 45 -5.18 2.54 11.10
CA HIS A 45 -5.79 3.86 11.26
C HIS A 45 -7.09 3.76 12.08
N ARG A 46 -7.22 4.61 13.10
CA ARG A 46 -8.42 4.75 13.95
C ARG A 46 -9.04 3.42 14.41
N GLY A 47 -8.25 2.51 14.97
CA GLY A 47 -8.75 1.20 15.45
C GLY A 47 -9.17 0.25 14.34
N GLY A 48 -8.56 0.38 13.17
CA GLY A 48 -8.81 -0.46 12.00
C GLY A 48 -7.60 -0.48 11.06
N TYR A 49 -7.83 -0.97 9.84
CA TYR A 49 -6.86 -0.91 8.75
C TYR A 49 -7.52 -0.29 7.53
N GLU A 50 -6.81 0.64 6.89
CA GLU A 50 -7.08 1.12 5.54
C GLU A 50 -6.33 0.21 4.55
N HIS A 51 -7.04 -0.32 3.55
CA HIS A 51 -6.47 -1.23 2.56
C HIS A 51 -6.29 -0.49 1.25
N PHE A 52 -5.10 -0.63 0.67
CA PHE A 52 -4.74 -0.07 -0.62
C PHE A 52 -4.23 -1.18 -1.54
N GLU A 53 -4.74 -1.23 -2.76
CA GLU A 53 -4.37 -2.23 -3.76
C GLU A 53 -3.61 -1.59 -4.92
N ARG A 54 -2.62 -2.30 -5.46
CA ARG A 54 -1.77 -1.81 -6.54
C ARG A 54 -2.60 -1.55 -7.80
N ASP A 55 -2.55 -0.33 -8.31
CA ASP A 55 -3.20 0.00 -9.58
C ASP A 55 -2.33 -0.46 -10.75
N ARG A 56 -2.62 -1.67 -11.25
CA ARG A 56 -1.92 -2.27 -12.39
C ARG A 56 -2.26 -1.61 -13.74
N ARG A 57 -3.23 -0.69 -13.80
CA ARG A 57 -3.59 0.03 -15.04
C ARG A 57 -2.65 1.20 -15.32
N ILE A 58 -1.97 1.73 -14.31
CA ILE A 58 -1.00 2.84 -14.42
C ILE A 58 0.41 2.26 -14.69
N GLY A 59 0.51 1.34 -15.64
CA GLY A 59 1.74 0.61 -15.92
C GLY A 59 1.84 0.30 -17.40
N ARG A 60 2.16 1.31 -18.22
CA ARG A 60 2.85 1.01 -19.46
C ARG A 60 4.28 0.62 -19.10
N PRO A 61 4.86 -0.41 -19.73
CA PRO A 61 6.18 -0.94 -19.36
C PRO A 61 7.37 -0.02 -19.67
N ASP A 62 7.15 1.23 -20.11
CA ASP A 62 8.20 2.23 -20.24
C ASP A 62 8.50 2.86 -18.86
N GLU A 63 9.53 2.31 -18.23
CA GLU A 63 10.52 2.95 -17.36
C GLU A 63 10.04 4.05 -16.38
N GLN A 64 10.07 3.71 -15.08
CA GLN A 64 10.22 4.62 -13.92
C GLN A 64 8.96 5.28 -13.31
N GLU A 65 7.74 4.85 -13.62
CA GLU A 65 6.57 5.37 -12.89
C GLU A 65 6.52 4.83 -11.45
N THR A 66 6.41 5.74 -10.47
CA THR A 66 6.23 5.39 -9.04
C THR A 66 4.92 4.62 -8.87
N PRO A 67 4.93 3.37 -8.35
CA PRO A 67 3.71 2.60 -8.22
C PRO A 67 2.65 3.30 -7.37
N VAL A 68 1.43 3.30 -7.89
CA VAL A 68 0.24 3.85 -7.23
C VAL A 68 -0.58 2.72 -6.61
N PHE A 69 -0.94 2.88 -5.34
CA PHE A 69 -1.89 2.01 -4.66
C PHE A 69 -3.14 2.80 -4.31
N ARG A 70 -4.32 2.30 -4.71
CA ARG A 70 -5.60 2.96 -4.47
C ARG A 70 -6.31 2.35 -3.29
N TRP A 71 -6.87 3.21 -2.45
CA TRP A 71 -7.72 2.79 -1.35
C TRP A 71 -8.93 2.01 -1.87
N THR A 72 -9.23 0.88 -1.23
CA THR A 72 -10.37 0.03 -1.60
C THR A 72 -11.40 -0.09 -0.49
N MET A 73 -10.95 -0.29 0.75
CA MET A 73 -11.84 -0.52 1.89
C MET A 73 -11.15 -0.29 3.23
N ARG A 74 -11.97 -0.23 4.30
CA ARG A 74 -11.53 -0.20 5.70
C ARG A 74 -12.08 -1.39 6.48
N THR A 75 -11.22 -2.07 7.24
CA THR A 75 -11.65 -3.06 8.24
C THR A 75 -11.53 -2.48 9.64
N LYS A 76 -12.55 -2.68 10.49
CA LYS A 76 -12.47 -2.37 11.92
C LYS A 76 -11.83 -3.54 12.67
N ILE A 77 -10.98 -3.27 13.65
CA ILE A 77 -10.54 -4.29 14.61
C ILE A 77 -11.69 -4.46 15.61
N ALA A 78 -12.21 -5.67 15.75
CA ALA A 78 -13.14 -5.97 16.83
C ALA A 78 -12.35 -6.00 18.14
N GLU A 79 -12.79 -5.19 19.10
CA GLU A 79 -12.32 -5.21 20.50
C GLU A 79 -13.05 -6.30 21.27
#